data_AF-A0A939VSR9-F1
#
_entry.id   AF-A0A939VSR9-F1
#
_cell.length_a   1.000
_cell.length_b   1.000
_cell.length_c   1.000
_cell.angle_alpha   90.00
_cell.angle_beta   90.00
_cell.angle_gamma   90.00
#
_symmetry.space_group_name_H-M   'P 1'
#
loop_
_entity.id
_entity.type
_entity.pdbx_description
1 polymer ?
#
loop_
_entity_poly.entity_id
_entity_poly.type
_entity_poly.pdbx_seq_one_letter_code
_entity_poly.pdbx_strand_id
1 'polypeptide(L)'
;MKYRLQNVFLLLSSAAAVLVPTESPACAPYFQPHYINGRSPYPTVLHRKMAIRRLIADMEDQIPSVPKIPDGVTWKTAIEQDVPAAVDRYLPKLAPEEKQKLIRDYLKFMQDRRTDLKEIIKDFPKLPQELIEFTLYRAGVAEMEPDGKEIPPSWKKLLELPRESRHFRTVWVYFMLGNYLKHDCSRYYQACRAAAREGFSDTAGLVKASYKNEFRFTADPVRKIHVALELQRNRFDQELLAKEYESVVPKSDAECAAMLADVLCREVLAIFG
;
A
#
# COMPACT_ATOMS: atom_id res chain seq x y z
N MET A 1 -24.23 4.02 -18.00
CA MET A 1 -24.50 2.57 -17.93
C MET A 1 -23.69 1.99 -16.79
N LYS A 2 -24.32 1.44 -15.75
CA LYS A 2 -23.64 0.80 -14.62
C LYS A 2 -23.18 -0.60 -15.07
N TYR A 3 -21.88 -0.88 -15.04
CA TYR A 3 -21.33 -2.23 -15.12
C TYR A 3 -21.80 -3.03 -13.90
N ARG A 4 -23.03 -3.53 -13.92
CA ARG A 4 -23.42 -4.66 -13.07
C ARG A 4 -22.66 -5.88 -13.61
N LEU A 5 -22.24 -6.79 -12.74
CA LEU A 5 -21.56 -8.05 -13.11
C LEU A 5 -22.19 -8.77 -14.32
N GLN A 6 -23.51 -8.68 -14.49
CA GLN A 6 -24.24 -9.18 -15.67
C GLN A 6 -23.74 -8.62 -17.03
N ASN A 7 -23.27 -7.37 -17.08
CA ASN A 7 -22.76 -6.73 -18.31
C ASN A 7 -21.29 -7.09 -18.60
N VAL A 8 -20.52 -7.48 -17.58
CA VAL A 8 -19.15 -8.01 -17.75
C VAL A 8 -19.18 -9.35 -18.50
N PHE A 9 -20.19 -10.18 -18.21
CA PHE A 9 -20.38 -11.47 -18.87
C PHE A 9 -20.84 -11.36 -20.33
N LEU A 10 -21.59 -10.33 -20.70
CA LEU A 10 -22.03 -10.12 -22.09
C LEU A 10 -20.90 -9.65 -23.04
N LEU A 11 -19.84 -9.03 -22.52
CA LEU A 11 -18.66 -8.65 -23.32
C LEU A 11 -17.81 -9.86 -23.74
N LEU A 12 -17.82 -10.94 -22.94
CA LEU A 12 -17.13 -12.20 -23.25
C LEU A 12 -17.77 -12.93 -24.46
N SER A 13 -19.09 -12.86 -24.61
CA SER A 13 -19.77 -13.43 -25.78
C SER A 13 -19.50 -12.65 -27.07
N SER A 14 -19.17 -11.35 -26.98
CA SER A 14 -18.98 -10.49 -28.15
C SER A 14 -17.53 -10.47 -28.65
N ALA A 15 -16.55 -10.51 -27.74
CA ALA A 15 -15.12 -10.50 -28.10
C ALA A 15 -14.64 -11.85 -28.66
N ALA A 16 -15.24 -12.96 -28.23
CA ALA A 16 -14.96 -14.29 -28.79
C ALA A 16 -15.46 -14.48 -30.23
N ALA A 17 -16.35 -13.60 -30.72
CA ALA A 17 -16.92 -13.69 -32.05
C ALA A 17 -16.08 -13.01 -33.16
N VAL A 18 -15.10 -12.16 -32.81
CA VAL A 18 -14.41 -11.32 -33.81
C VAL A 18 -12.98 -11.80 -34.15
N LEU A 19 -12.35 -12.63 -33.32
CA LEU A 19 -10.95 -13.04 -33.53
C LEU A 19 -10.67 -14.47 -33.05
N VAL A 20 -11.27 -15.48 -33.70
CA VAL A 20 -10.77 -16.87 -33.59
C VAL A 20 -10.84 -17.54 -34.97
N PRO A 21 -9.69 -17.81 -35.62
CA PRO A 21 -9.62 -18.82 -36.68
C PRO A 21 -9.98 -20.17 -36.08
N THR A 22 -10.76 -20.95 -36.81
CA THR A 22 -11.33 -22.24 -36.42
C THR A 22 -10.27 -23.34 -36.21
N GLU A 23 -9.44 -23.23 -35.17
CA GLU A 23 -8.49 -24.27 -34.80
C GLU A 23 -8.55 -24.55 -33.28
N SER A 24 -8.91 -25.80 -32.96
CA SER A 24 -8.86 -26.47 -31.64
C SER A 24 -9.58 -25.82 -30.45
N PRO A 25 -10.71 -26.38 -29.95
CA PRO A 25 -11.35 -25.95 -28.70
C PRO A 25 -10.54 -26.26 -27.43
N ALA A 26 -9.33 -26.81 -27.55
CA ALA A 26 -8.47 -27.19 -26.44
C ALA A 26 -7.72 -26.01 -25.78
N CYS A 27 -7.73 -24.81 -26.38
CA CYS A 27 -7.01 -23.63 -25.86
C CYS A 27 -7.91 -22.43 -25.58
N ALA A 28 -9.23 -22.58 -25.63
CA ALA A 28 -10.12 -21.55 -25.11
C ALA A 28 -9.94 -21.46 -23.58
N PRO A 29 -9.85 -20.26 -22.98
CA PRO A 29 -9.81 -20.14 -21.52
C PRO A 29 -11.04 -20.85 -20.94
N TYR A 30 -10.80 -21.87 -20.10
CA TYR A 30 -11.86 -22.62 -19.46
C TYR A 30 -12.64 -21.68 -18.53
N PHE A 31 -13.89 -21.39 -18.90
CA PHE A 31 -14.82 -20.68 -18.05
C PHE A 31 -15.69 -21.71 -17.32
N GLN A 32 -15.64 -21.71 -16.00
CA GLN A 32 -16.59 -22.46 -15.17
C GLN A 32 -18.06 -22.14 -15.56
N PRO A 33 -18.96 -23.15 -15.58
CA PRO A 33 -20.35 -22.98 -16.03
C PRO A 33 -21.15 -21.87 -15.32
N HIS A 34 -20.80 -21.52 -14.09
CA HIS A 34 -21.47 -20.45 -13.34
C HIS A 34 -21.14 -19.04 -13.84
N TYR A 35 -20.03 -18.85 -14.57
CA TYR A 35 -19.77 -17.61 -15.30
C TYR A 35 -20.84 -17.34 -16.38
N ILE A 36 -21.42 -18.38 -16.96
CA ILE A 36 -22.43 -18.27 -18.02
C ILE A 36 -23.81 -17.92 -17.42
N ASN A 37 -24.12 -18.44 -16.24
CA ASN A 37 -25.44 -18.30 -15.61
C ASN A 37 -25.60 -17.02 -14.77
N GLY A 38 -24.54 -16.23 -14.61
CA GLY A 38 -24.55 -14.96 -13.86
C GLY A 38 -25.01 -15.12 -12.40
N ARG A 39 -24.74 -16.28 -11.81
CA ARG A 39 -25.07 -16.61 -10.42
C ARG A 39 -23.90 -17.36 -9.80
N SER A 40 -23.36 -16.82 -8.73
CA SER A 40 -22.36 -17.49 -7.91
C SER A 40 -22.87 -18.86 -7.45
N PRO A 41 -22.06 -19.92 -7.55
CA PRO A 41 -22.37 -21.24 -7.01
C PRO A 41 -22.30 -21.26 -5.48
N TYR A 42 -21.96 -20.13 -4.84
CA TYR A 42 -21.88 -19.95 -3.40
C TYR A 42 -22.99 -19.00 -2.92
N PRO A 43 -24.21 -19.54 -2.68
CA PRO A 43 -25.40 -18.72 -2.44
C PRO A 43 -25.40 -18.05 -1.06
N THR A 44 -24.55 -18.48 -0.13
CA THR A 44 -24.48 -17.91 1.22
C THR A 44 -23.10 -17.35 1.54
N VAL A 45 -23.07 -16.38 2.46
CA VAL A 45 -21.83 -15.78 2.99
C VAL A 45 -20.88 -16.85 3.54
N LEU A 46 -21.41 -17.89 4.18
CA LEU A 46 -20.61 -19.01 4.70
C LEU A 46 -19.91 -19.79 3.57
N HIS A 47 -20.64 -20.12 2.51
CA HIS A 47 -20.08 -20.84 1.35
C HIS A 47 -19.01 -20.02 0.64
N ARG A 48 -19.24 -18.71 0.45
CA ARG A 48 -18.25 -17.79 -0.12
C ARG A 48 -16.98 -17.72 0.73
N LYS A 49 -17.12 -17.71 2.06
CA LYS A 49 -15.98 -17.77 2.99
C LYS A 49 -15.17 -19.06 2.81
N MET A 50 -15.83 -20.20 2.75
CA MET A 50 -15.14 -21.48 2.55
C MET A 50 -14.43 -21.51 1.19
N ALA A 51 -15.07 -20.94 0.15
CA ALA A 51 -14.46 -20.81 -1.17
C ALA A 51 -13.21 -19.92 -1.16
N ILE A 52 -13.24 -18.77 -0.49
CA ILE A 52 -12.04 -17.91 -0.40
C ILE A 52 -10.93 -18.56 0.42
N ARG A 53 -11.25 -19.25 1.53
CA ARG A 53 -10.23 -20.01 2.29
C ARG A 53 -9.59 -21.08 1.43
N ARG A 54 -10.40 -21.80 0.67
CA ARG A 54 -9.94 -22.82 -0.26
C ARG A 54 -9.10 -22.19 -1.37
N LEU A 55 -9.54 -21.08 -1.97
CA LEU A 55 -8.77 -20.34 -2.97
C LEU A 55 -7.39 -19.95 -2.45
N ILE A 56 -7.32 -19.40 -1.22
CA ILE A 56 -6.05 -19.02 -0.59
C ILE A 56 -5.14 -20.24 -0.39
N ALA A 57 -5.70 -21.39 0.00
CA ALA A 57 -4.93 -22.62 0.16
C ALA A 57 -4.48 -23.22 -1.19
N ASP A 58 -5.38 -23.26 -2.17
CA ASP A 58 -5.15 -23.85 -3.50
C ASP A 58 -4.18 -22.98 -4.34
N MET A 59 -4.10 -21.67 -4.06
CA MET A 59 -3.27 -20.70 -4.78
C MET A 59 -2.24 -20.01 -3.87
N GLU A 60 -1.75 -20.72 -2.86
CA GLU A 60 -0.82 -20.20 -1.87
C GLU A 60 0.46 -19.61 -2.49
N ASP A 61 0.94 -20.19 -3.59
CA ASP A 61 2.11 -19.72 -4.33
C ASP A 61 1.89 -18.39 -5.06
N GLN A 62 0.63 -18.06 -5.37
CA GLN A 62 0.26 -16.84 -6.10
C GLN A 62 -0.19 -15.69 -5.19
N ILE A 63 -0.51 -15.96 -3.93
CA ILE A 63 -1.02 -14.96 -2.97
C ILE A 63 0.02 -14.77 -1.88
N PRO A 64 0.90 -13.76 -1.93
CA PRO A 64 1.99 -13.62 -0.95
C PRO A 64 1.50 -13.62 0.51
N SER A 65 2.19 -14.35 1.40
CA SER A 65 1.93 -14.24 2.83
C SER A 65 2.39 -12.88 3.32
N VAL A 66 1.55 -12.20 4.10
CA VAL A 66 2.01 -11.06 4.86
C VAL A 66 2.92 -11.59 5.99
N PRO A 67 4.13 -11.06 6.21
CA PRO A 67 4.91 -11.50 7.36
C PRO A 67 4.18 -11.12 8.66
N LYS A 68 4.47 -11.82 9.77
CA LYS A 68 4.02 -11.36 11.09
C LYS A 68 4.73 -10.06 11.43
N ILE A 69 4.06 -8.93 11.19
CA ILE A 69 4.61 -7.60 11.42
C ILE A 69 4.28 -7.16 12.86
N PRO A 70 5.29 -6.79 13.68
CA PRO A 70 5.06 -6.25 15.00
C PRO A 70 4.13 -5.04 14.99
N ASP A 71 3.41 -4.83 16.09
CA ASP A 71 2.76 -3.55 16.28
C ASP A 71 3.82 -2.46 16.50
N GLY A 72 3.63 -1.34 15.81
CA GLY A 72 4.41 -0.14 16.06
C GLY A 72 3.88 0.66 17.23
N VAL A 73 4.64 1.67 17.63
CA VAL A 73 4.17 2.68 18.58
C VAL A 73 3.44 3.80 17.86
N THR A 74 2.78 4.69 18.62
CA THR A 74 2.11 5.86 18.01
C THR A 74 3.10 6.72 17.23
N TRP A 75 2.61 7.47 16.23
CA TRP A 75 3.45 8.40 15.46
C TRP A 75 4.28 9.34 16.33
N LYS A 76 3.68 9.88 17.39
CA LYS A 76 4.37 10.75 18.35
C LYS A 76 5.50 10.00 19.06
N THR A 77 5.19 8.84 19.62
CA THR A 77 6.17 8.00 20.33
C THR A 77 7.30 7.54 19.41
N ALA A 78 7.00 7.24 18.15
CA ALA A 78 8.02 6.83 17.19
C ALA A 78 9.00 7.98 16.89
N ILE A 79 8.51 9.22 16.74
CA ILE A 79 9.39 10.40 16.61
C ILE A 79 10.25 10.57 17.88
N GLU A 80 9.67 10.39 19.06
CA GLU A 80 10.38 10.47 20.35
C GLU A 80 11.44 9.37 20.53
N GLN A 81 11.34 8.25 19.81
CA GLN A 81 12.30 7.15 19.84
C GLN A 81 13.35 7.23 18.72
N ASP A 82 12.93 7.57 17.50
CA ASP A 82 13.80 7.60 16.31
C ASP A 82 14.91 8.63 16.43
N VAL A 83 14.61 9.81 17.01
CA VAL A 83 15.58 10.93 17.06
C VAL A 83 16.70 10.65 18.06
N PRO A 84 16.44 10.23 19.32
CA PRO A 84 17.52 9.80 20.21
C PRO A 84 18.35 8.66 19.61
N ALA A 85 17.69 7.65 19.03
CA ALA A 85 18.39 6.52 18.40
C ALA A 85 19.32 6.98 17.25
N ALA A 86 18.88 7.95 16.45
CA ALA A 86 19.71 8.52 15.39
C ALA A 86 20.86 9.36 15.93
N VAL A 87 20.64 10.16 16.98
CA VAL A 87 21.70 10.95 17.63
C VAL A 87 22.76 10.03 18.21
N ASP A 88 22.37 8.95 18.88
CA ASP A 88 23.32 7.99 19.45
C ASP A 88 24.07 7.22 18.37
N ARG A 89 23.39 6.85 17.29
CA ARG A 89 23.98 6.11 16.16
C ARG A 89 24.97 6.96 15.38
N TYR A 90 24.61 8.19 15.03
CA TYR A 90 25.35 8.99 14.06
C TYR A 90 26.27 10.04 14.69
N LEU A 91 26.01 10.44 15.94
CA LEU A 91 26.79 11.44 16.67
C LEU A 91 27.35 10.87 17.99
N PRO A 92 28.09 9.74 17.96
CA PRO A 92 28.52 9.07 19.18
C PRO A 92 29.50 9.90 20.02
N LYS A 93 30.23 10.84 19.40
CA LYS A 93 31.24 11.69 20.05
C LYS A 93 30.68 12.98 20.66
N LEU A 94 29.41 13.29 20.42
CA LEU A 94 28.78 14.52 20.91
C LEU A 94 28.57 14.41 22.44
N ALA A 95 28.80 15.51 23.18
CA ALA A 95 28.67 15.48 24.64
C ALA A 95 27.22 15.17 25.05
N PRO A 96 26.98 14.48 26.19
CA PRO A 96 25.63 14.12 26.63
C PRO A 96 24.68 15.32 26.71
N GLU A 97 25.16 16.47 27.17
CA GLU A 97 24.38 17.70 27.31
C GLU A 97 23.95 18.26 25.94
N GLU A 98 24.86 18.20 24.97
CA GLU A 98 24.62 18.65 23.60
C GLU A 98 23.65 17.72 22.87
N LYS A 99 23.79 16.39 23.04
CA LYS A 99 22.83 15.40 22.53
C LYS A 99 21.43 15.67 23.06
N GLN A 100 21.30 15.84 24.37
CA GLN A 100 20.01 16.13 24.99
C GLN A 100 19.43 17.46 24.50
N LYS A 101 20.25 18.50 24.34
CA LYS A 101 19.80 19.78 23.78
C LYS A 101 19.26 19.60 22.36
N LEU A 102 20.00 18.91 21.50
CA LEU A 102 19.61 18.64 20.11
C LEU A 102 18.28 17.88 20.02
N ILE A 103 18.13 16.82 20.81
CA ILE A 103 16.89 16.03 20.90
C ILE A 103 15.73 16.91 21.36
N ARG A 104 15.91 17.68 22.45
CA ARG A 104 14.87 18.57 22.98
C ARG A 104 14.45 19.62 21.97
N ASP A 105 15.40 20.26 21.30
CA ASP A 105 15.14 21.30 20.30
C ASP A 105 14.35 20.73 19.12
N TYR A 106 14.74 19.54 18.63
CA TYR A 106 14.00 18.84 17.56
C TYR A 106 12.59 18.43 17.98
N LEU A 107 12.43 17.82 19.16
CA LEU A 107 11.11 17.38 19.63
C LEU A 107 10.17 18.56 19.89
N LYS A 108 10.69 19.66 20.47
CA LYS A 108 9.93 20.90 20.64
C LYS A 108 9.46 21.45 19.30
N PHE A 109 10.34 21.44 18.30
CA PHE A 109 9.98 21.84 16.94
C PHE A 109 8.90 20.95 16.33
N MET A 110 8.98 19.62 16.49
CA MET A 110 7.97 18.69 15.97
C MET A 110 6.60 18.82 16.66
N GLN A 111 6.56 19.40 17.86
CA GLN A 111 5.33 19.71 18.58
C GLN A 111 4.70 21.05 18.16
N ASP A 112 5.39 21.85 17.34
CA ASP A 112 4.86 23.11 16.83
C ASP A 112 3.64 22.86 15.94
N ARG A 113 2.51 23.44 16.34
CA ARG A 113 1.19 23.27 15.70
C ARG A 113 0.80 24.44 14.80
N ARG A 114 1.73 25.34 14.45
CA ARG A 114 1.43 26.39 13.46
C ARG A 114 0.91 25.75 12.17
N THR A 115 -0.05 26.41 11.54
CA THR A 115 -0.78 25.86 10.38
C THR A 115 0.05 25.92 9.10
N ASP A 116 0.93 26.92 8.97
CA ASP A 116 1.81 27.07 7.81
C ASP A 116 3.13 26.34 8.04
N LEU A 117 3.24 25.15 7.46
CA LEU A 117 4.44 24.32 7.49
C LEU A 117 5.63 24.96 6.78
N LYS A 118 5.42 25.83 5.78
CA LYS A 118 6.48 26.53 5.05
C LYS A 118 7.11 27.62 5.93
N GLU A 119 6.32 28.28 6.78
CA GLU A 119 6.86 29.18 7.81
C GLU A 119 7.56 28.41 8.93
N ILE A 120 6.99 27.28 9.38
CA ILE A 120 7.61 26.44 10.40
C ILE A 120 9.02 26.00 9.98
N ILE A 121 9.26 25.62 8.72
CA ILE A 121 10.59 25.19 8.27
C ILE A 121 11.66 26.28 8.41
N LYS A 122 11.29 27.57 8.33
CA LYS A 122 12.28 28.66 8.51
C LYS A 122 12.90 28.61 9.91
N ASP A 123 12.13 28.16 10.89
CA ASP A 123 12.56 27.98 12.28
C ASP A 123 13.05 26.55 12.58
N PHE A 124 13.24 25.71 11.55
CA PHE A 124 13.71 24.34 11.73
C PHE A 124 15.09 24.35 12.41
N PRO A 125 15.26 23.58 13.50
CA PRO A 125 16.54 23.54 14.19
C PRO A 125 17.62 23.07 13.22
N LYS A 126 18.74 23.78 13.14
CA LYS A 126 19.88 23.37 12.32
C LYS A 126 20.45 22.07 12.87
N LEU A 127 20.02 20.94 12.30
CA LEU A 127 20.55 19.64 12.63
C LEU A 127 21.91 19.43 11.96
N PRO A 128 22.84 18.69 12.61
CA PRO A 128 24.04 18.20 11.95
C PRO A 128 23.75 17.45 10.65
N GLN A 129 24.71 17.46 9.72
CA GLN A 129 24.55 16.85 8.40
C GLN A 129 24.28 15.34 8.47
N GLU A 130 24.74 14.69 9.53
CA GLU A 130 24.51 13.28 9.82
C GLU A 130 23.03 12.96 10.12
N LEU A 131 22.23 13.96 10.49
CA LEU A 131 20.79 13.85 10.75
C LEU A 131 19.95 14.44 9.62
N ILE A 132 20.53 14.59 8.43
CA ILE A 132 19.87 15.24 7.28
C ILE A 132 18.54 14.59 6.89
N GLU A 133 18.36 13.28 7.12
CA GLU A 133 17.10 12.59 6.82
C GLU A 133 15.90 13.17 7.59
N PHE A 134 16.11 13.69 8.81
CA PHE A 134 15.04 14.30 9.60
C PHE A 134 14.66 15.68 9.05
N THR A 135 15.66 16.44 8.61
CA THR A 135 15.48 17.73 7.93
C THR A 135 14.72 17.54 6.61
N LEU A 136 15.19 16.63 5.75
CA LEU A 136 14.58 16.38 4.45
C LEU A 136 13.18 15.78 4.57
N TYR A 137 12.95 14.90 5.55
CA TYR A 137 11.61 14.38 5.81
C TYR A 137 10.64 15.50 6.12
N ARG A 138 11.01 16.41 7.03
CA ARG A 138 10.16 17.55 7.40
C ARG A 138 9.99 18.54 6.26
N ALA A 139 11.07 18.82 5.51
CA ALA A 139 11.02 19.69 4.36
C ALA A 139 10.02 19.19 3.31
N GLY A 140 10.06 17.89 3.00
CA GLY A 140 9.13 17.30 2.05
C GLY A 140 7.67 17.36 2.52
N VAL A 141 7.40 17.31 3.84
CA VAL A 141 6.03 17.49 4.37
C VAL A 141 5.49 18.89 4.08
N ALA A 142 6.30 19.94 4.11
CA ALA A 142 5.82 21.31 3.80
C ALA A 142 5.83 21.64 2.31
N GLU A 143 6.62 20.91 1.52
CA GLU A 143 6.64 20.98 0.05
C GLU A 143 5.44 20.24 -0.57
N MET A 144 4.66 19.48 0.21
CA MET A 144 3.45 18.83 -0.27
C MET A 144 2.44 19.89 -0.75
N GLU A 145 2.12 19.82 -2.04
CA GLU A 145 1.04 20.59 -2.64
C GLU A 145 -0.30 19.85 -2.56
N PRO A 146 -1.44 20.56 -2.45
CA PRO A 146 -2.75 19.92 -2.24
C PRO A 146 -3.18 18.90 -3.30
N ASP A 147 -2.68 19.02 -4.53
CA ASP A 147 -3.10 18.19 -5.65
C ASP A 147 -2.39 16.83 -5.72
N GLY A 148 -1.32 16.61 -4.95
CA GLY A 148 -0.72 15.29 -4.77
C GLY A 148 -0.17 14.64 -6.03
N LYS A 149 0.42 15.43 -6.93
CA LYS A 149 0.88 14.91 -8.24
C LYS A 149 2.35 14.57 -8.29
N GLU A 150 3.21 15.31 -7.60
CA GLU A 150 4.66 15.15 -7.69
C GLU A 150 5.28 14.79 -6.36
N ILE A 151 6.32 13.96 -6.38
CA ILE A 151 7.12 13.69 -5.17
C ILE A 151 7.77 15.01 -4.72
N PRO A 152 7.62 15.41 -3.43
CA PRO A 152 8.33 16.55 -2.87
C PRO A 152 9.85 16.48 -3.12
N PRO A 153 10.51 17.54 -3.62
CA PRO A 153 11.94 17.54 -3.92
C PRO A 153 12.82 17.04 -2.76
N SER A 154 12.51 17.43 -1.53
CA SER A 154 13.25 16.99 -0.34
C SER A 154 13.09 15.50 -0.07
N TRP A 155 11.94 14.90 -0.37
CA TRP A 155 11.76 13.45 -0.27
C TRP A 155 12.49 12.70 -1.39
N LYS A 156 12.57 13.24 -2.62
CA LYS A 156 13.44 12.66 -3.67
C LYS A 156 14.89 12.61 -3.19
N LYS A 157 15.40 13.75 -2.71
CA LYS A 157 16.76 13.87 -2.17
C LYS A 157 17.01 12.93 -0.99
N LEU A 158 16.03 12.75 -0.09
CA LEU A 158 16.14 11.81 1.03
C LEU A 158 16.33 10.38 0.54
N LEU A 159 15.54 9.94 -0.44
CA LEU A 159 15.61 8.59 -0.98
C LEU A 159 16.88 8.33 -1.80
N GLU A 160 17.53 9.38 -2.31
CA GLU A 160 18.82 9.33 -3.00
C GLU A 160 20.03 9.27 -2.05
N LEU A 161 19.84 9.54 -0.74
CA LEU A 161 20.93 9.45 0.22
C LEU A 161 21.51 8.02 0.29
N PRO A 162 22.81 7.88 0.63
CA PRO A 162 23.39 6.60 0.98
C PRO A 162 22.55 5.93 2.07
N ARG A 163 22.43 4.60 2.00
CA ARG A 163 21.61 3.80 2.91
C ARG A 163 21.86 4.13 4.39
N GLU A 164 23.12 4.33 4.75
CA GLU A 164 23.55 4.63 6.12
C GLU A 164 23.07 5.99 6.63
N SER A 165 22.71 6.93 5.75
CA SER A 165 22.27 8.28 6.09
C SER A 165 20.74 8.47 6.02
N ARG A 166 19.97 7.40 5.78
CA ARG A 166 18.50 7.44 5.64
C ARG A 166 17.77 6.30 6.36
N HIS A 167 18.35 5.79 7.45
CA HIS A 167 17.87 4.60 8.14
C HIS A 167 16.45 4.76 8.74
N PHE A 168 16.14 5.93 9.31
CA PHE A 168 14.94 6.14 10.12
C PHE A 168 13.73 6.65 9.31
N ARG A 169 13.96 7.43 8.25
CA ARG A 169 12.89 8.12 7.53
C ARG A 169 12.53 7.52 6.17
N THR A 170 13.27 6.51 5.68
CA THR A 170 12.96 5.87 4.39
C THR A 170 11.57 5.21 4.38
N VAL A 171 11.25 4.37 5.39
CA VAL A 171 9.92 3.71 5.49
C VAL A 171 8.80 4.75 5.62
N TRP A 172 9.04 5.80 6.40
CA TRP A 172 8.12 6.92 6.59
C TRP A 172 7.83 7.65 5.28
N VAL A 173 8.86 7.99 4.51
CA VAL A 173 8.70 8.66 3.21
C VAL A 173 7.89 7.81 2.25
N TYR A 174 8.20 6.51 2.11
CA TYR A 174 7.42 5.64 1.22
C TYR A 174 5.97 5.51 1.67
N PHE A 175 5.70 5.36 2.96
CA PHE A 175 4.34 5.34 3.47
C PHE A 175 3.59 6.65 3.18
N MET A 176 4.25 7.78 3.38
CA MET A 176 3.67 9.10 3.10
C MET A 176 3.44 9.33 1.61
N LEU A 177 4.33 8.85 0.74
CA LEU A 177 4.13 8.88 -0.70
C LEU A 177 2.93 8.05 -1.14
N GLY A 178 2.70 6.89 -0.54
CA GLY A 178 1.47 6.13 -0.77
C GLY A 178 0.21 6.90 -0.33
N ASN A 179 0.30 7.66 0.76
CA ASN A 179 -0.79 8.52 1.22
C ASN A 179 -0.97 9.75 0.34
N TYR A 180 0.07 10.23 -0.32
CA TYR A 180 0.08 11.51 -1.03
C TYR A 180 -0.20 11.34 -2.52
N LEU A 181 0.55 10.46 -3.19
CA LEU A 181 0.46 10.19 -4.62
C LEU A 181 -0.58 9.10 -4.90
N LYS A 182 -1.85 9.45 -4.77
CA LYS A 182 -2.97 8.49 -4.87
C LYS A 182 -3.01 7.70 -6.18
N HIS A 183 -2.56 8.32 -7.28
CA HIS A 183 -2.53 7.70 -8.59
C HIS A 183 -1.52 6.54 -8.71
N ASP A 184 -0.46 6.52 -7.88
CA ASP A 184 0.59 5.49 -7.89
C ASP A 184 0.84 4.96 -6.46
N CYS A 185 -0.21 4.92 -5.63
CA CYS A 185 -0.04 4.64 -4.21
C CYS A 185 0.50 3.23 -3.92
N SER A 186 0.09 2.23 -4.72
CA SER A 186 0.47 0.82 -4.54
C SER A 186 1.99 0.64 -4.63
N ARG A 187 2.64 1.31 -5.60
CA ARG A 187 4.10 1.28 -5.76
C ARG A 187 4.81 1.73 -4.49
N TYR A 188 4.36 2.81 -3.86
CA TYR A 188 5.00 3.35 -2.67
C TYR A 188 4.70 2.52 -1.42
N TYR A 189 3.51 1.94 -1.29
CA TYR A 189 3.26 1.00 -0.20
C TYR A 189 4.09 -0.28 -0.34
N GLN A 190 4.26 -0.80 -1.55
CA GLN A 190 5.17 -1.92 -1.80
C GLN A 190 6.64 -1.55 -1.48
N ALA A 191 7.09 -0.36 -1.88
CA ALA A 191 8.42 0.15 -1.55
C ALA A 191 8.62 0.34 -0.03
N CYS A 192 7.59 0.78 0.69
CA CYS A 192 7.59 0.88 2.15
C CYS A 192 7.88 -0.49 2.80
N ARG A 193 7.19 -1.54 2.33
CA ARG A 193 7.41 -2.91 2.82
C ARG A 193 8.78 -3.47 2.41
N ALA A 194 9.23 -3.16 1.19
CA ALA A 194 10.55 -3.56 0.73
C ALA A 194 11.66 -2.92 1.58
N ALA A 195 11.58 -1.62 1.86
CA ALA A 195 12.55 -0.92 2.69
C ALA A 195 12.64 -1.54 4.11
N ALA A 196 11.50 -1.84 4.74
CA ALA A 196 11.55 -2.49 6.05
C ALA A 196 12.18 -3.89 6.00
N ARG A 197 11.91 -4.68 4.94
CA ARG A 197 12.58 -5.99 4.74
C ARG A 197 14.08 -5.86 4.55
N GLU A 198 14.53 -4.78 3.93
CA GLU A 198 15.95 -4.49 3.81
C GLU A 198 16.57 -4.06 5.15
N GLY A 199 15.78 -3.75 6.18
CA GLY A 199 16.26 -3.37 7.51
C GLY A 199 16.27 -1.86 7.78
N PHE A 200 15.47 -1.06 7.06
CA PHE A 200 15.15 0.30 7.49
C PHE A 200 14.20 0.31 8.70
N SER A 201 14.27 1.36 9.53
CA SER A 201 13.47 1.43 10.77
C SER A 201 11.96 1.55 10.47
N ASP A 202 11.14 0.79 11.19
CA ASP A 202 9.67 0.87 11.17
C ASP A 202 9.08 1.00 12.59
N THR A 203 9.61 1.91 13.39
CA THR A 203 9.19 2.15 14.78
C THR A 203 7.68 2.41 14.91
N ALA A 204 7.08 3.09 13.94
CA ALA A 204 5.66 3.43 13.92
C ALA A 204 4.74 2.33 13.36
N GLY A 205 5.28 1.19 12.90
CA GLY A 205 4.48 0.08 12.35
C GLY A 205 3.79 0.44 11.03
N LEU A 206 4.42 1.28 10.22
CA LEU A 206 3.91 1.77 8.94
C LEU A 206 3.83 0.64 7.90
N VAL A 207 4.66 -0.39 8.00
CA VAL A 207 4.56 -1.58 7.13
C VAL A 207 3.22 -2.26 7.32
N LYS A 208 2.77 -2.43 8.57
CA LYS A 208 1.46 -3.01 8.88
C LYS A 208 0.34 -2.09 8.38
N ALA A 209 0.46 -0.78 8.60
CA ALA A 209 -0.51 0.20 8.11
C ALA A 209 -0.57 0.26 6.57
N SER A 210 0.54 -0.04 5.87
CA SER A 210 0.65 0.06 4.42
C SER A 210 -0.34 -0.83 3.68
N TYR A 211 -0.59 -2.05 4.15
CA TYR A 211 -1.54 -2.96 3.49
C TYR A 211 -2.98 -2.43 3.53
N LYS A 212 -3.43 -1.96 4.69
CA LYS A 212 -4.77 -1.39 4.86
C LYS A 212 -4.94 -0.12 4.02
N ASN A 213 -3.92 0.73 3.98
CA ASN A 213 -3.98 1.96 3.21
C ASN A 213 -3.87 1.71 1.70
N GLU A 214 -3.01 0.79 1.26
CA GLU A 214 -2.92 0.35 -0.13
C GLU A 214 -4.29 -0.13 -0.61
N PHE A 215 -4.91 -1.02 0.15
CA PHE A 215 -6.27 -1.48 -0.15
C PHE A 215 -7.26 -0.29 -0.30
N ARG A 216 -7.22 0.67 0.63
CA ARG A 216 -8.15 1.81 0.64
C ARG A 216 -7.96 2.76 -0.54
N PHE A 217 -6.72 2.98 -0.97
CA PHE A 217 -6.38 4.04 -1.93
C PHE A 217 -6.13 3.54 -3.36
N THR A 218 -5.83 2.25 -3.54
CA THR A 218 -5.59 1.67 -4.86
C THR A 218 -6.84 1.80 -5.72
N ALA A 219 -6.69 2.42 -6.89
CA ALA A 219 -7.74 2.54 -7.88
C ALA A 219 -7.83 1.32 -8.81
N ASP A 220 -6.70 0.63 -9.03
CA ASP A 220 -6.63 -0.59 -9.83
C ASP A 220 -7.42 -1.74 -9.17
N PRO A 221 -8.51 -2.23 -9.80
CA PRO A 221 -9.31 -3.30 -9.23
C PRO A 221 -8.55 -4.62 -9.10
N VAL A 222 -7.58 -4.90 -9.99
CA VAL A 222 -6.76 -6.13 -9.93
C VAL A 222 -5.91 -6.10 -8.67
N ARG A 223 -5.10 -5.06 -8.52
CA ARG A 223 -4.26 -4.91 -7.32
C ARG A 223 -5.07 -4.87 -6.03
N LYS A 224 -6.26 -4.28 -6.06
CA LYS A 224 -7.16 -4.24 -4.89
C LYS A 224 -7.62 -5.63 -4.44
N ILE A 225 -7.94 -6.53 -5.37
CA ILE A 225 -8.24 -7.94 -5.06
C ILE A 225 -7.00 -8.64 -4.49
N HIS A 226 -5.83 -8.46 -5.10
CA HIS A 226 -4.58 -9.06 -4.63
C HIS A 226 -4.27 -8.66 -3.18
N VAL A 227 -4.32 -7.37 -2.86
CA VAL A 227 -4.07 -6.88 -1.48
C VAL A 227 -5.10 -7.41 -0.50
N ALA A 228 -6.37 -7.54 -0.91
CA ALA A 228 -7.40 -8.14 -0.07
C ALA A 228 -7.06 -9.62 0.25
N LEU A 229 -6.64 -10.40 -0.74
CA LEU A 229 -6.23 -11.80 -0.53
C LEU A 229 -4.97 -11.91 0.33
N GLU A 230 -3.97 -11.05 0.12
CA GLU A 230 -2.76 -10.96 0.97
C GLU A 230 -3.13 -10.75 2.45
N LEU A 231 -4.04 -9.81 2.75
CA LEU A 231 -4.52 -9.54 4.10
C LEU A 231 -5.26 -10.74 4.72
N GLN A 232 -6.04 -11.44 3.91
CA GLN A 232 -6.85 -12.59 4.35
C GLN A 232 -6.02 -13.85 4.59
N ARG A 233 -4.89 -14.02 3.88
CA ARG A 233 -3.97 -15.15 4.07
C ARG A 233 -3.47 -15.23 5.52
N ASN A 234 -3.27 -14.09 6.17
CA ASN A 234 -2.80 -14.03 7.56
C ASN A 234 -3.91 -14.00 8.60
N ARG A 235 -4.98 -13.24 8.32
CA ARG A 235 -6.09 -13.07 9.23
C ARG A 235 -7.37 -13.04 8.43
N PHE A 236 -8.07 -14.16 8.47
CA PHE A 236 -9.34 -14.28 7.79
C PHE A 236 -10.40 -13.37 8.46
N ASP A 237 -10.76 -12.26 7.81
CA ASP A 237 -11.74 -11.26 8.25
C ASP A 237 -12.87 -11.14 7.23
N GLN A 238 -14.08 -11.53 7.64
CA GLN A 238 -15.25 -11.68 6.76
C GLN A 238 -15.91 -10.37 6.35
N GLU A 239 -15.96 -9.39 7.26
CA GLU A 239 -16.61 -8.10 6.98
C GLU A 239 -15.76 -7.29 6.01
N LEU A 240 -14.44 -7.42 6.15
CA LEU A 240 -13.49 -6.85 5.21
C LEU A 240 -13.75 -7.42 3.81
N LEU A 241 -13.72 -8.74 3.62
CA LEU A 241 -13.90 -9.38 2.30
C LEU A 241 -15.19 -8.98 1.57
N ALA A 242 -16.33 -8.97 2.26
CA ALA A 242 -17.62 -8.64 1.63
C ALA A 242 -17.68 -7.16 1.20
N LYS A 243 -17.26 -6.25 2.09
CA LYS A 243 -17.18 -4.81 1.81
C LYS A 243 -16.16 -4.49 0.71
N GLU A 244 -15.04 -5.20 0.72
CA GLU A 244 -13.97 -4.99 -0.24
C GLU A 244 -14.39 -5.40 -1.65
N TYR A 245 -15.02 -6.56 -1.82
CA TYR A 245 -15.47 -7.02 -3.13
C TYR A 245 -16.64 -6.19 -3.69
N GLU A 246 -17.60 -5.78 -2.86
CA GLU A 246 -18.66 -4.85 -3.28
C GLU A 246 -18.10 -3.50 -3.78
N SER A 247 -16.91 -3.13 -3.32
CA SER A 247 -16.22 -1.90 -3.76
C SER A 247 -15.41 -2.07 -5.05
N VAL A 248 -15.19 -3.31 -5.52
CA VAL A 248 -14.45 -3.59 -6.76
C VAL A 248 -15.44 -3.74 -7.90
N VAL A 249 -15.74 -2.63 -8.56
CA VAL A 249 -16.56 -2.59 -9.78
C VAL A 249 -15.70 -2.01 -10.90
N PRO A 250 -15.44 -2.76 -12.00
CA PRO A 250 -14.71 -2.22 -13.13
C PRO A 250 -15.49 -1.03 -13.72
N LYS A 251 -14.79 0.05 -13.97
CA LYS A 251 -15.34 1.32 -14.46
C LYS A 251 -15.25 1.45 -15.99
N SER A 252 -14.48 0.58 -16.63
CA SER A 252 -14.27 0.55 -18.08
C SER A 252 -14.12 -0.88 -18.58
N ASP A 253 -14.28 -1.06 -19.91
CA ASP A 253 -14.01 -2.34 -20.58
C ASP A 253 -12.55 -2.78 -20.42
N ALA A 254 -11.62 -1.81 -20.37
CA ALA A 254 -10.21 -2.09 -20.14
C ALA A 254 -9.94 -2.65 -18.74
N GLU A 255 -10.55 -2.06 -17.69
CA GLU A 255 -10.47 -2.60 -16.32
C GLU A 255 -11.11 -3.99 -16.22
N CYS A 256 -12.24 -4.19 -16.88
CA CYS A 256 -12.91 -5.48 -16.96
C CYS A 256 -12.01 -6.55 -17.61
N ALA A 257 -11.41 -6.23 -18.77
CA ALA A 257 -10.49 -7.12 -19.46
C ALA A 257 -9.25 -7.45 -18.61
N ALA A 258 -8.69 -6.46 -17.90
CA ALA A 258 -7.56 -6.66 -17.01
C ALA A 258 -7.90 -7.61 -15.84
N MET A 259 -9.07 -7.42 -15.21
CA MET A 259 -9.56 -8.34 -14.17
C MET A 259 -9.78 -9.75 -14.70
N LEU A 260 -10.32 -9.89 -15.92
CA LEU A 260 -10.53 -11.22 -16.52
C LEU A 260 -9.23 -11.88 -16.97
N ALA A 261 -8.16 -11.12 -17.25
CA ALA A 261 -6.85 -11.67 -17.57
C ALA A 261 -6.14 -12.25 -16.33
N ASP A 262 -6.40 -11.71 -15.14
CA ASP A 262 -5.81 -12.15 -13.88
C ASP A 262 -6.52 -13.38 -13.28
N VAL A 263 -5.77 -14.43 -12.94
CA VAL A 263 -6.33 -15.71 -12.46
C VAL A 263 -7.06 -15.52 -11.13
N LEU A 264 -6.46 -14.80 -10.17
CA LEU A 264 -7.03 -14.59 -8.85
C LEU A 264 -8.31 -13.77 -8.94
N CYS A 265 -8.34 -12.75 -9.80
CA CYS A 265 -9.53 -11.97 -10.06
C CYS A 265 -10.66 -12.84 -10.63
N ARG A 266 -10.38 -13.71 -11.61
CA ARG A 266 -11.40 -14.63 -12.14
C ARG A 266 -12.00 -15.52 -11.06
N GLU A 267 -11.17 -16.13 -10.22
CA GLU A 267 -11.64 -17.03 -9.15
C GLU A 267 -12.46 -16.27 -8.10
N VAL A 268 -12.01 -15.08 -7.70
CA VAL A 268 -12.77 -14.22 -6.78
C VAL A 268 -14.09 -13.79 -7.42
N LEU A 269 -14.12 -13.40 -8.70
CA LEU A 269 -15.34 -13.06 -9.41
C LEU A 269 -16.32 -14.25 -9.48
N ALA A 270 -15.85 -15.48 -9.68
CA ALA A 270 -16.67 -16.69 -9.62
C ALA A 270 -17.33 -16.89 -8.24
N ILE A 271 -16.60 -16.55 -7.18
CA ILE A 271 -17.10 -16.74 -5.82
C ILE A 271 -18.26 -15.78 -5.50
N PHE A 272 -18.20 -14.54 -6.01
CA PHE A 272 -19.13 -13.48 -5.61
C PHE A 272 -20.09 -12.98 -6.70
N GLY A 273 -19.87 -13.35 -7.97
CA GLY A 273 -20.64 -12.91 -9.13
C GLY A 273 -21.97 -13.59 -9.36
#